data_AF-A0A7C6P1E7-F1
#
_entry.id   AF-A0A7C6P1E7-F1
#
_cell.length_a   1.000
_cell.length_b   1.000
_cell.length_c   1.000
_cell.angle_alpha   90.00
_cell.angle_beta   90.00
_cell.angle_gamma   90.00
#
_symmetry.space_group_name_H-M   'P 1'
#
loop_
_entity.id
_entity.type
_entity.pdbx_description
1 polymer ?
#
loop_
_entity_poly.entity_id
_entity_poly.type
_entity_poly.pdbx_seq_one_letter_code
_entity_poly.pdbx_strand_id
1 'polypeptide(L)'
;MKGTGMTKAGKYLVGLGIVVILAATGLYYMNHNGSKGEDPGSEAGSGNTAISGSDISPENGEISPGAEVYSVAEGAAATAGAEAESKEAEADQAAIEANISVLVNKYFDLAGEYDSSILTSKTKADKKKGQEIFNRKKEVIEKYENIKEIVKPGLTEDTYIVFTTYDIKMKNVETLVPGMSVLVIGRDEAGGLLISNGKNDDSLTEYINQTASEDDELKAIIEEVNKKLAAALKEDSSLKQMVEYLKELS
;
A
#
# COMPACT_ATOMS: atom_id res chain seq x y z
N MET A 1 33.79 -35.49 -7.43
CA MET A 1 33.91 -34.05 -7.78
C MET A 1 32.60 -33.37 -7.42
N LYS A 2 32.63 -32.09 -6.96
CA LYS A 2 31.51 -31.13 -6.79
C LYS A 2 30.14 -31.67 -6.26
N GLY A 3 29.59 -31.23 -5.13
CA GLY A 3 29.96 -30.12 -4.24
C GLY A 3 29.19 -28.83 -4.53
N THR A 4 28.41 -28.38 -3.55
CA THR A 4 27.75 -27.06 -3.42
C THR A 4 26.52 -26.82 -4.33
N GLY A 5 25.38 -26.36 -3.80
CA GLY A 5 25.07 -26.15 -2.39
C GLY A 5 23.69 -25.57 -2.07
N MET A 6 23.39 -25.45 -0.78
CA MET A 6 22.23 -24.69 -0.27
C MET A 6 22.38 -23.19 -0.59
N THR A 7 21.45 -22.63 -1.35
CA THR A 7 21.25 -21.18 -1.43
C THR A 7 20.40 -20.70 -0.25
N LYS A 8 21.06 -20.43 0.89
CA LYS A 8 20.45 -19.60 1.94
C LYS A 8 20.40 -18.14 1.46
N ALA A 9 19.27 -17.75 0.87
CA ALA A 9 18.92 -16.36 0.58
C ALA A 9 17.43 -16.15 0.90
N GLY A 10 16.97 -15.03 1.47
CA GLY A 10 17.72 -13.92 2.09
C GLY A 10 17.44 -13.82 3.60
N LYS A 11 18.21 -12.99 4.32
CA LYS A 11 17.82 -12.53 5.65
C LYS A 11 16.90 -11.32 5.48
N TYR A 12 15.64 -11.41 5.87
CA TYR A 12 14.77 -10.25 5.94
C TYR A 12 15.19 -9.34 7.12
N LEU A 13 16.11 -8.43 6.82
CA LEU A 13 16.55 -7.35 7.71
C LEU A 13 15.81 -6.06 7.38
N VAL A 14 14.52 -5.99 7.74
CA VAL A 14 13.82 -4.71 7.90
C VAL A 14 13.03 -4.76 9.20
N GLY A 15 13.45 -3.97 10.19
CA GLY A 15 12.67 -3.72 11.39
C GLY A 15 11.76 -2.51 11.15
N LEU A 16 10.53 -2.74 10.66
CA LEU A 16 9.52 -1.70 10.51
C LEU A 16 8.65 -1.62 11.77
N GLY A 17 8.64 -0.44 12.40
CA GLY A 17 7.89 -0.20 13.63
C GLY A 17 6.51 0.40 13.36
N ILE A 18 5.49 -0.19 14.01
CA ILE A 18 4.18 0.41 14.33
C ILE A 18 3.56 1.24 13.18
N VAL A 19 3.02 0.53 12.20
CA VAL A 19 2.09 1.11 11.22
C VAL A 19 0.82 1.59 11.92
N VAL A 20 0.32 2.78 11.57
CA VAL A 20 -0.99 3.30 11.98
C VAL A 20 -1.89 3.41 10.75
N ILE A 21 -2.60 2.31 10.47
CA ILE A 21 -3.69 2.24 9.49
C ILE A 21 -5.01 2.48 10.23
N LEU A 22 -5.83 3.42 9.74
CA LEU A 22 -7.06 3.87 10.43
C LEU A 22 -8.35 3.72 9.61
N ALA A 23 -8.36 2.73 8.70
CA ALA A 23 -9.55 2.18 8.08
C ALA A 23 -9.36 0.70 7.67
N ALA A 24 -10.45 -0.07 7.74
CA ALA A 24 -10.70 -1.32 7.01
C ALA A 24 -9.62 -2.44 7.08
N THR A 25 -9.62 -3.18 8.19
CA THR A 25 -9.31 -4.63 8.31
C THR A 25 -8.29 -5.24 7.33
N GLY A 26 -7.10 -5.63 7.81
CA GLY A 26 -6.23 -6.55 7.04
C GLY A 26 -4.72 -6.43 7.25
N LEU A 27 -4.23 -5.38 7.92
CA LEU A 27 -2.78 -5.10 7.99
C LEU A 27 -2.13 -5.33 9.37
N TYR A 28 -2.71 -6.24 10.16
CA TYR A 28 -2.19 -6.65 11.46
C TYR A 28 -1.90 -8.16 11.49
N TYR A 29 -0.64 -8.55 11.32
CA TYR A 29 -0.02 -9.67 12.04
C TYR A 29 1.49 -9.76 11.74
N MET A 30 2.34 -9.35 12.69
CA MET A 30 3.63 -10.01 13.04
C MET A 30 4.46 -9.19 14.05
N ASN A 31 4.16 -9.31 15.34
CA ASN A 31 5.21 -9.44 16.37
C ASN A 31 4.62 -9.93 17.69
N HIS A 32 5.12 -11.06 18.21
CA HIS A 32 5.00 -11.35 19.64
C HIS A 32 6.15 -12.25 20.11
N ASN A 33 7.24 -11.63 20.57
CA ASN A 33 8.36 -12.33 21.19
C ASN A 33 9.04 -11.39 22.21
N GLY A 34 9.22 -11.74 23.49
CA GLY A 34 8.87 -12.99 24.17
C GLY A 34 9.24 -12.90 25.66
N SER A 35 9.44 -14.03 26.34
CA SER A 35 10.12 -14.07 27.65
C SER A 35 11.06 -15.28 27.74
N LYS A 36 12.01 -15.23 28.67
CA LYS A 36 13.27 -16.00 28.63
C LYS A 36 13.19 -17.39 29.30
N GLY A 37 14.09 -18.26 28.84
CA GLY A 37 14.68 -19.39 29.56
C GLY A 37 16.10 -19.62 29.00
N GLU A 38 17.05 -20.07 29.83
CA GLU A 38 18.49 -19.94 29.55
C GLU A 38 19.23 -21.29 29.47
N ASP A 39 20.10 -21.43 28.44
CA ASP A 39 21.31 -22.28 28.35
C ASP A 39 21.21 -23.82 28.53
N PRO A 40 22.31 -24.61 28.35
CA PRO A 40 23.48 -24.47 27.44
C PRO A 40 23.72 -25.77 26.59
N GLY A 41 24.73 -25.79 25.69
CA GLY A 41 25.31 -27.08 25.23
C GLY A 41 26.23 -27.13 23.98
N SER A 42 27.48 -27.59 24.20
CA SER A 42 28.46 -28.24 23.28
C SER A 42 28.80 -27.69 21.87
N GLU A 43 30.10 -27.36 21.70
CA GLU A 43 31.13 -28.08 20.89
C GLU A 43 30.87 -28.49 19.41
N ALA A 44 31.86 -28.58 18.51
CA ALA A 44 33.25 -28.06 18.47
C ALA A 44 33.88 -28.28 17.07
N GLY A 45 34.92 -27.48 16.74
CA GLY A 45 35.82 -27.66 15.58
C GLY A 45 35.22 -27.41 14.20
N SER A 46 35.94 -27.50 13.07
CA SER A 46 37.38 -27.42 12.73
C SER A 46 37.48 -27.90 11.26
N GLY A 47 38.26 -27.24 10.39
CA GLY A 47 38.44 -27.72 9.00
C GLY A 47 38.87 -26.61 8.03
N ASN A 48 39.93 -26.86 7.25
CA ASN A 48 40.60 -25.88 6.39
C ASN A 48 40.91 -26.48 5.00
N THR A 49 41.34 -25.65 4.04
CA THR A 49 41.94 -26.02 2.71
C THR A 49 40.89 -26.50 1.68
N ALA A 50 40.64 -25.93 0.48
CA ALA A 50 41.35 -25.11 -0.53
C ALA A 50 41.92 -25.90 -1.75
N ILE A 51 42.38 -25.15 -2.77
CA ILE A 51 43.09 -25.49 -4.03
C ILE A 51 42.31 -25.86 -5.32
N SER A 52 42.79 -25.25 -6.44
CA SER A 52 42.62 -25.55 -7.89
C SER A 52 41.20 -25.61 -8.51
N GLY A 53 40.95 -25.16 -9.75
CA GLY A 53 41.84 -24.88 -10.89
C GLY A 53 41.89 -26.09 -11.85
N SER A 54 41.70 -26.00 -13.17
CA SER A 54 41.44 -24.85 -14.09
C SER A 54 40.47 -25.33 -15.23
N ASP A 55 40.45 -24.95 -16.52
CA ASP A 55 41.25 -24.07 -17.39
C ASP A 55 40.53 -23.74 -18.74
N ILE A 56 41.15 -22.85 -19.55
CA ILE A 56 41.03 -22.64 -21.02
C ILE A 56 39.72 -22.09 -21.64
N SER A 57 39.89 -21.19 -22.63
CA SER A 57 38.86 -20.47 -23.41
C SER A 57 38.81 -20.93 -24.91
N PRO A 58 38.76 -20.06 -25.96
CA PRO A 58 37.54 -19.57 -26.62
C PRO A 58 37.46 -19.79 -28.16
N GLU A 59 36.29 -19.56 -28.77
CA GLU A 59 36.10 -19.15 -30.19
C GLU A 59 34.70 -18.48 -30.29
N ASN A 60 34.54 -17.17 -30.60
CA ASN A 60 34.71 -16.39 -31.84
C ASN A 60 33.71 -16.73 -32.97
N GLY A 61 33.13 -15.70 -33.62
CA GLY A 61 32.17 -15.89 -34.73
C GLY A 61 31.34 -14.66 -35.12
N GLU A 62 31.95 -13.54 -35.50
CA GLU A 62 31.24 -12.42 -36.15
C GLU A 62 30.98 -12.70 -37.64
N ILE A 63 29.83 -12.25 -38.16
CA ILE A 63 29.66 -11.85 -39.57
C ILE A 63 28.57 -10.77 -39.69
N SER A 64 28.72 -9.91 -40.71
CA SER A 64 27.89 -8.72 -40.99
C SER A 64 27.83 -8.51 -42.53
N PRO A 65 27.27 -7.41 -43.06
CA PRO A 65 25.85 -7.19 -43.30
C PRO A 65 25.48 -7.23 -44.81
N GLY A 66 24.20 -7.05 -45.15
CA GLY A 66 23.74 -6.92 -46.54
C GLY A 66 22.44 -6.10 -46.67
N ALA A 67 22.30 -5.38 -47.78
CA ALA A 67 21.13 -4.58 -48.19
C ALA A 67 20.43 -5.28 -49.40
N GLU A 68 19.33 -4.82 -50.02
CA GLU A 68 18.71 -3.49 -50.12
C GLU A 68 17.15 -3.53 -50.16
N VAL A 69 16.58 -2.32 -50.20
CA VAL A 69 15.19 -1.85 -50.47
C VAL A 69 14.13 -2.81 -51.05
N TYR A 70 12.89 -2.62 -50.59
CA TYR A 70 11.71 -2.40 -51.45
C TYR A 70 10.68 -1.51 -50.72
N SER A 71 9.83 -0.79 -51.47
CA SER A 71 8.98 0.29 -50.95
C SER A 71 7.48 0.09 -51.22
N VAL A 72 6.63 0.28 -50.20
CA VAL A 72 5.26 0.79 -50.36
C VAL A 72 4.92 1.67 -49.16
N ALA A 73 4.02 2.64 -49.31
CA ALA A 73 3.55 3.49 -48.22
C ALA A 73 2.07 3.22 -47.92
N GLU A 74 1.77 2.64 -46.77
CA GLU A 74 0.46 2.70 -46.13
C GLU A 74 0.66 2.57 -44.61
N GLY A 75 0.11 3.50 -43.81
CA GLY A 75 0.45 3.57 -42.37
C GLY A 75 0.00 4.80 -41.59
N ALA A 76 -0.79 5.71 -42.17
CA ALA A 76 -1.28 6.90 -41.46
C ALA A 76 -2.54 6.67 -40.60
N ALA A 77 -3.22 5.52 -40.75
CA ALA A 77 -4.45 5.20 -40.02
C ALA A 77 -4.22 4.43 -38.71
N ALA A 78 -3.20 3.56 -38.67
CA ALA A 78 -2.95 2.69 -37.51
C ALA A 78 -2.43 3.45 -36.28
N THR A 79 -1.61 4.49 -36.48
CA THR A 79 -1.12 5.34 -35.39
C THR A 79 -2.21 6.23 -34.81
N ALA A 80 -3.06 6.82 -35.66
CA ALA A 80 -4.14 7.71 -35.24
C ALA A 80 -5.22 7.00 -34.39
N GLY A 81 -5.46 5.70 -34.63
CA GLY A 81 -6.33 4.89 -33.78
C GLY A 81 -5.74 4.68 -32.39
N ALA A 82 -4.53 4.13 -32.31
CA ALA A 82 -3.85 3.87 -31.03
C ALA A 82 -3.61 5.15 -30.20
N GLU A 83 -3.28 6.27 -30.85
CA GLU A 83 -3.14 7.58 -30.21
C GLU A 83 -4.46 8.24 -29.79
N ALA A 84 -5.61 7.78 -30.29
CA ALA A 84 -6.92 8.22 -29.81
C ALA A 84 -7.37 7.35 -28.64
N GLU A 85 -7.28 6.02 -28.81
CA GLU A 85 -7.62 5.00 -27.82
C GLU A 85 -6.80 5.16 -26.52
N SER A 86 -5.51 5.50 -26.62
CA SER A 86 -4.70 5.81 -25.43
C SER A 86 -5.15 7.09 -24.71
N LYS A 87 -5.53 8.14 -25.45
CA LYS A 87 -5.97 9.42 -24.87
C LYS A 87 -7.39 9.35 -24.30
N GLU A 88 -8.24 8.49 -24.85
CA GLU A 88 -9.57 8.18 -24.33
C GLU A 88 -9.45 7.38 -23.02
N ALA A 89 -8.59 6.36 -22.97
CA ALA A 89 -8.28 5.63 -21.74
C ALA A 89 -7.59 6.50 -20.65
N GLU A 90 -6.67 7.40 -21.03
CA GLU A 90 -6.07 8.38 -20.11
C GLU A 90 -7.12 9.35 -19.54
N ALA A 91 -8.07 9.80 -20.36
CA ALA A 91 -9.16 10.68 -19.93
C ALA A 91 -10.15 9.97 -18.98
N ASP A 92 -10.51 8.71 -19.27
CA ASP A 92 -11.35 7.90 -18.39
C ASP A 92 -10.67 7.58 -17.07
N GLN A 93 -9.37 7.25 -17.07
CA GLN A 93 -8.59 7.04 -15.84
C GLN A 93 -8.53 8.32 -15.00
N ALA A 94 -8.27 9.48 -15.60
CA ALA A 94 -8.29 10.77 -14.90
C ALA A 94 -9.68 11.12 -14.34
N ALA A 95 -10.76 10.75 -15.04
CA ALA A 95 -12.13 10.90 -14.56
C ALA A 95 -12.44 9.94 -13.39
N ILE A 96 -11.93 8.70 -13.42
CA ILE A 96 -12.03 7.74 -12.33
C ILE A 96 -11.31 8.27 -11.08
N GLU A 97 -10.06 8.72 -11.22
CA GLU A 97 -9.27 9.28 -10.11
C GLU A 97 -9.92 10.53 -9.50
N ALA A 98 -10.49 11.43 -10.33
CA ALA A 98 -11.23 12.58 -9.84
C ALA A 98 -12.48 12.17 -9.02
N ASN A 99 -13.22 11.14 -9.47
CA ASN A 99 -14.37 10.62 -8.71
C ASN A 99 -13.95 9.89 -7.43
N ILE A 100 -12.83 9.16 -7.45
CA ILE A 100 -12.22 8.57 -6.25
C ILE A 100 -11.92 9.67 -5.23
N SER A 101 -11.27 10.77 -5.64
CA SER A 101 -10.92 11.84 -4.70
C SER A 101 -12.13 12.55 -4.09
N VAL A 102 -13.24 12.70 -4.83
CA VAL A 102 -14.51 13.16 -4.27
C VAL A 102 -15.04 12.21 -3.19
N LEU A 103 -14.90 10.88 -3.35
CA LEU A 103 -15.29 9.90 -2.34
C LEU A 103 -14.35 9.90 -1.13
N VAL A 104 -13.03 9.97 -1.35
CA VAL A 104 -12.02 9.97 -0.27
C VAL A 104 -12.17 11.21 0.60
N ASN A 105 -12.21 12.40 0.01
CA ASN A 105 -12.40 13.65 0.76
C ASN A 105 -13.71 13.63 1.56
N LYS A 106 -14.79 13.07 0.99
CA LYS A 106 -16.08 12.91 1.66
C LYS A 106 -16.09 11.83 2.76
N TYR A 107 -15.23 10.82 2.68
CA TYR A 107 -15.03 9.82 3.74
C TYR A 107 -14.26 10.40 4.95
N PHE A 108 -13.31 11.31 4.70
CA PHE A 108 -12.53 11.98 5.73
C PHE A 108 -13.13 13.32 6.23
N ASP A 109 -14.26 13.77 5.68
CA ASP A 109 -14.97 14.96 6.16
C ASP A 109 -15.65 14.72 7.53
N LEU A 110 -14.94 15.10 8.60
CA LEU A 110 -15.48 15.15 9.96
C LEU A 110 -16.17 16.48 10.31
N ALA A 111 -16.25 17.46 9.41
CA ALA A 111 -17.08 18.65 9.60
C ALA A 111 -18.53 18.36 9.18
N GLY A 112 -18.72 17.61 8.08
CA GLY A 112 -20.00 17.11 7.57
C GLY A 112 -20.67 16.06 8.47
N GLU A 113 -21.69 15.39 7.94
CA GLU A 113 -22.44 14.33 8.62
C GLU A 113 -22.09 12.94 8.09
N TYR A 114 -22.31 11.90 8.90
CA TYR A 114 -21.98 10.51 8.52
C TYR A 114 -22.79 10.04 7.32
N ASP A 115 -22.18 10.09 6.13
CA ASP A 115 -22.85 9.69 4.90
C ASP A 115 -22.61 8.21 4.55
N SER A 116 -23.57 7.38 4.93
CA SER A 116 -23.61 5.96 4.55
C SER A 116 -23.95 5.68 3.07
N SER A 117 -24.17 6.69 2.23
CA SER A 117 -24.49 6.48 0.80
C SER A 117 -23.25 6.08 -0.03
N ILE A 118 -22.07 6.58 0.34
CA ILE A 118 -20.77 6.30 -0.32
C ILE A 118 -20.17 4.93 0.05
N LEU A 119 -20.85 4.14 0.87
CA LEU A 119 -20.38 2.84 1.36
C LEU A 119 -21.15 1.69 0.70
N THR A 120 -20.48 0.55 0.46
CA THR A 120 -21.13 -0.62 -0.17
C THR A 120 -22.24 -1.23 0.69
N SER A 121 -21.96 -1.61 1.95
CA SER A 121 -22.99 -2.12 2.86
C SER A 121 -23.85 -1.01 3.43
N LYS A 122 -25.14 -1.10 3.14
CA LYS A 122 -26.18 -0.14 3.53
C LYS A 122 -27.14 -0.71 4.60
N THR A 123 -26.76 -1.78 5.32
CA THR A 123 -27.60 -2.38 6.39
C THR A 123 -27.79 -1.47 7.59
N LYS A 124 -28.83 -1.71 8.40
CA LYS A 124 -29.06 -0.95 9.65
C LYS A 124 -27.96 -1.15 10.69
N ALA A 125 -27.31 -2.32 10.71
CA ALA A 125 -26.25 -2.62 11.67
C ALA A 125 -24.97 -1.85 11.32
N ASP A 126 -24.55 -1.91 10.05
CA ASP A 126 -23.33 -1.26 9.58
C ASP A 126 -23.47 0.26 9.58
N LYS A 127 -24.66 0.78 9.23
CA LYS A 127 -24.98 2.20 9.38
C LYS A 127 -24.87 2.68 10.83
N LYS A 128 -25.39 1.92 11.80
CA LYS A 128 -25.24 2.25 13.23
C LYS A 128 -23.77 2.20 13.65
N LYS A 129 -23.03 1.13 13.32
CA LYS A 129 -21.63 0.96 13.71
C LYS A 129 -20.75 2.08 13.14
N GLY A 130 -20.91 2.40 11.86
CA GLY A 130 -20.15 3.46 11.20
C GLY A 130 -20.47 4.84 11.77
N GLN A 131 -21.74 5.13 12.07
CA GLN A 131 -22.13 6.38 12.72
C GLN A 131 -21.55 6.50 14.15
N GLU A 132 -21.50 5.39 14.90
CA GLU A 132 -20.89 5.34 16.23
C GLU A 132 -19.37 5.61 16.17
N ILE A 133 -18.67 5.00 15.21
CA ILE A 133 -17.24 5.25 14.95
C ILE A 133 -17.00 6.70 14.49
N PHE A 134 -17.81 7.21 13.56
CA PHE A 134 -17.73 8.58 13.07
C PHE A 134 -17.90 9.60 14.21
N ASN A 135 -18.88 9.39 15.09
CA ASN A 135 -19.09 10.23 16.27
C ASN A 135 -17.90 10.16 17.23
N ARG A 136 -17.37 8.96 17.53
CA ARG A 136 -16.19 8.79 18.39
C ARG A 136 -14.89 9.34 17.78
N LYS A 137 -14.78 9.39 16.44
CA LYS A 137 -13.72 10.15 15.73
C LYS A 137 -13.96 11.66 15.89
N LYS A 138 -15.18 12.16 15.64
CA LYS A 138 -15.60 13.56 15.89
C LYS A 138 -15.39 14.04 17.34
N GLU A 139 -15.32 13.16 18.33
CA GLU A 139 -15.04 13.53 19.73
C GLU A 139 -13.60 14.03 19.90
N VAL A 140 -12.60 13.37 19.30
CA VAL A 140 -11.16 13.61 19.53
C VAL A 140 -10.45 14.30 18.37
N ILE A 141 -10.88 14.07 17.13
CA ILE A 141 -10.33 14.71 15.92
C ILE A 141 -11.05 16.04 15.68
N GLU A 142 -10.30 17.06 15.27
CA GLU A 142 -10.82 18.35 14.77
C GLU A 142 -11.08 18.27 13.26
N LYS A 143 -10.09 17.80 12.49
CA LYS A 143 -10.13 17.59 11.04
C LYS A 143 -9.03 16.64 10.58
N TYR A 144 -9.17 16.13 9.36
CA TYR A 144 -8.04 15.64 8.55
C TYR A 144 -7.58 16.78 7.63
N GLU A 145 -6.28 16.85 7.35
CA GLU A 145 -5.70 17.79 6.37
C GLU A 145 -4.53 17.15 5.61
N ASN A 146 -4.00 17.86 4.60
CA ASN A 146 -2.94 17.38 3.72
C ASN A 146 -3.24 16.01 3.06
N ILE A 147 -4.51 15.72 2.81
CA ILE A 147 -4.98 14.48 2.20
C ILE A 147 -4.34 14.33 0.82
N LYS A 148 -3.74 13.16 0.57
CA LYS A 148 -3.22 12.73 -0.73
C LYS A 148 -3.58 11.27 -0.96
N GLU A 149 -3.84 10.95 -2.21
CA GLU A 149 -4.29 9.64 -2.65
C GLU A 149 -3.29 9.06 -3.63
N ILE A 150 -2.99 7.77 -3.49
CA ILE A 150 -2.26 6.99 -4.46
C ILE A 150 -3.18 5.82 -4.84
N VAL A 151 -3.75 5.91 -6.04
CA VAL A 151 -4.65 4.90 -6.60
C VAL A 151 -3.81 3.80 -7.25
N LYS A 152 -4.12 2.54 -6.92
CA LYS A 152 -3.62 1.34 -7.62
C LYS A 152 -4.82 0.47 -8.03
N PRO A 153 -4.70 -0.38 -9.07
CA PRO A 153 -5.74 -1.36 -9.40
C PRO A 153 -6.07 -2.26 -8.20
N GLY A 154 -7.32 -2.72 -8.12
CA GLY A 154 -7.77 -3.72 -7.17
C GLY A 154 -7.62 -5.15 -7.69
N LEU A 155 -8.02 -6.12 -6.85
CA LEU A 155 -7.89 -7.56 -7.14
C LEU A 155 -8.76 -8.02 -8.33
N THR A 156 -9.79 -7.24 -8.69
CA THR A 156 -10.64 -7.47 -9.86
C THR A 156 -10.78 -6.20 -10.70
N GLU A 157 -11.20 -6.36 -11.96
CA GLU A 157 -11.62 -5.27 -12.84
C GLU A 157 -12.64 -4.34 -12.16
N ASP A 158 -12.59 -3.04 -12.48
CA ASP A 158 -13.41 -1.97 -11.88
C ASP A 158 -13.37 -1.87 -10.34
N THR A 159 -12.30 -2.38 -9.72
CA THR A 159 -11.95 -2.12 -8.31
C THR A 159 -10.60 -1.45 -8.17
N TYR A 160 -10.41 -0.73 -7.07
CA TYR A 160 -9.27 0.14 -6.81
C TYR A 160 -8.83 0.03 -5.35
N ILE A 161 -7.52 0.10 -5.12
CA ILE A 161 -6.92 0.22 -3.80
C ILE A 161 -6.35 1.64 -3.69
N VAL A 162 -6.93 2.43 -2.78
CA VAL A 162 -6.57 3.84 -2.61
C VAL A 162 -5.80 4.00 -1.30
N PHE A 163 -4.48 4.07 -1.45
CA PHE A 163 -3.56 4.38 -0.36
C PHE A 163 -3.67 5.88 -0.07
N THR A 164 -4.36 6.23 1.02
CA THR A 164 -4.60 7.62 1.41
C THR A 164 -3.67 8.02 2.54
N THR A 165 -2.87 9.07 2.36
CA THR A 165 -2.08 9.71 3.43
C THR A 165 -2.71 11.03 3.84
N TYR A 166 -2.54 11.42 5.10
CA TYR A 166 -3.06 12.66 5.67
C TYR A 166 -2.32 13.04 6.95
N ASP A 167 -2.53 14.26 7.41
CA ASP A 167 -2.24 14.70 8.78
C ASP A 167 -3.57 14.83 9.55
N ILE A 168 -3.65 14.27 10.75
CA ILE A 168 -4.81 14.44 11.64
C ILE A 168 -4.56 15.59 12.60
N LYS A 169 -5.45 16.57 12.61
CA LYS A 169 -5.50 17.60 13.66
C LYS A 169 -6.31 17.08 14.84
N MET A 170 -5.62 16.77 15.94
CA MET A 170 -6.26 16.34 17.19
C MET A 170 -6.69 17.54 18.03
N LYS A 171 -7.84 17.46 18.71
CA LYS A 171 -8.34 18.56 19.54
C LYS A 171 -7.44 18.79 20.76
N ASN A 172 -7.16 20.06 21.04
CA ASN A 172 -6.31 20.51 22.16
C ASN A 172 -4.85 20.05 22.08
N VAL A 173 -4.40 19.55 20.93
CA VAL A 173 -3.01 19.17 20.67
C VAL A 173 -2.51 20.00 19.49
N GLU A 174 -1.34 20.63 19.62
CA GLU A 174 -0.77 21.42 18.52
C GLU A 174 -0.16 20.51 17.44
N THR A 175 0.56 19.48 17.89
CA THR A 175 1.18 18.40 17.10
C THR A 175 0.20 17.72 16.13
N LEU A 176 0.55 17.66 14.85
CA LEU A 176 -0.21 16.89 13.85
C LEU A 176 0.15 15.40 13.92
N VAL A 177 -0.83 14.53 13.71
CA VAL A 177 -0.61 13.07 13.60
C VAL A 177 -0.55 12.68 12.13
N PRO A 178 0.64 12.47 11.54
CA PRO A 178 0.74 11.90 10.20
C PRO A 178 0.19 10.47 10.24
N GLY A 179 -0.61 10.11 9.24
CA GLY A 179 -1.25 8.80 9.16
C GLY A 179 -1.55 8.38 7.73
N MET A 180 -1.94 7.12 7.61
CA MET A 180 -2.23 6.48 6.35
C MET A 180 -3.42 5.53 6.51
N SER A 181 -4.18 5.30 5.46
CA SER A 181 -5.27 4.33 5.41
C SER A 181 -5.36 3.72 4.02
N VAL A 182 -5.91 2.50 3.94
CA VAL A 182 -6.22 1.85 2.66
C VAL A 182 -7.74 1.83 2.52
N LEU A 183 -8.24 2.38 1.43
CA LEU A 183 -9.65 2.30 1.06
C LEU A 183 -9.78 1.43 -0.18
N VAL A 184 -10.60 0.38 -0.09
CA VAL A 184 -10.98 -0.44 -1.26
C VAL A 184 -12.23 0.17 -1.87
N ILE A 185 -12.19 0.51 -3.15
CA ILE A 185 -13.31 1.10 -3.89
C ILE A 185 -13.71 0.14 -5.03
N GLY A 186 -15.01 0.01 -5.28
CA GLY A 186 -15.54 -0.72 -6.44
C GLY A 186 -16.84 -0.10 -6.93
N ARG A 187 -17.30 -0.49 -8.12
CA ARG A 187 -18.60 -0.06 -8.65
C ARG A 187 -19.77 -0.80 -8.02
N ASP A 188 -20.93 -0.13 -7.95
CA ASP A 188 -22.22 -0.77 -7.74
C ASP A 188 -22.90 -1.17 -9.06
N GLU A 189 -24.10 -1.77 -8.97
CA GLU A 189 -24.89 -2.23 -10.13
C GLU A 189 -25.27 -1.11 -11.12
N ALA A 190 -25.13 0.16 -10.74
CA ALA A 190 -25.36 1.33 -11.59
C ALA A 190 -24.05 1.96 -12.12
N GLY A 191 -22.90 1.32 -11.86
CA GLY A 191 -21.57 1.80 -12.26
C GLY A 191 -20.97 2.86 -11.33
N GLY A 192 -21.66 3.22 -10.23
CA GLY A 192 -21.23 4.24 -9.29
C GLY A 192 -20.18 3.71 -8.32
N LEU A 193 -19.08 4.46 -8.13
CA LEU A 193 -18.01 4.07 -7.21
C LEU A 193 -18.45 4.20 -5.74
N LEU A 194 -18.16 3.17 -4.94
CA LEU A 194 -18.44 3.09 -3.50
C LEU A 194 -17.24 2.52 -2.74
N ILE A 195 -17.02 3.01 -1.52
CA ILE A 195 -16.00 2.50 -0.60
C ILE A 195 -16.51 1.23 0.09
N SER A 196 -15.70 0.17 0.11
CA SER A 196 -16.01 -1.04 0.85
C SER A 196 -15.94 -0.81 2.36
N ASN A 197 -17.03 -1.12 3.05
CA ASN A 197 -17.10 -1.16 4.52
C ASN A 197 -17.32 -2.58 5.06
N GLY A 198 -17.15 -3.60 4.21
CA GLY A 198 -17.09 -4.99 4.62
C GLY A 198 -15.78 -5.32 5.35
N LYS A 199 -15.62 -6.59 5.76
CA LYS A 199 -14.29 -7.12 6.01
C LYS A 199 -13.63 -7.43 4.67
N ASN A 200 -12.36 -7.09 4.53
CA ASN A 200 -11.53 -7.69 3.49
C ASN A 200 -11.36 -9.20 3.80
N ASP A 201 -11.30 -10.02 2.76
CA ASP A 201 -10.88 -11.42 2.88
C ASP A 201 -9.35 -11.54 2.87
N ASP A 202 -8.84 -12.76 3.09
CA ASP A 202 -7.41 -13.04 3.19
C ASP A 202 -6.69 -12.81 1.85
N SER A 203 -7.35 -13.02 0.70
CA SER A 203 -6.78 -12.83 -0.64
C SER A 203 -6.63 -11.35 -1.00
N LEU A 204 -7.66 -10.54 -0.74
CA LEU A 204 -7.62 -9.09 -0.89
C LEU A 204 -6.61 -8.46 0.09
N THR A 205 -6.53 -9.02 1.30
CA THR A 205 -5.51 -8.65 2.30
C THR A 205 -4.09 -8.93 1.79
N GLU A 206 -3.81 -10.14 1.30
CA GLU A 206 -2.51 -10.51 0.75
C GLU A 206 -2.14 -9.63 -0.47
N TYR A 207 -3.10 -9.35 -1.35
CA TYR A 207 -2.89 -8.49 -2.51
C TYR A 207 -2.56 -7.03 -2.12
N ILE A 208 -3.28 -6.41 -1.18
CA ILE A 208 -2.95 -5.07 -0.64
C ILE A 208 -1.53 -5.05 -0.06
N ASN A 209 -1.16 -6.10 0.69
CA ASN A 209 0.17 -6.24 1.28
C ASN A 209 1.25 -6.38 0.22
N GLN A 210 1.02 -7.21 -0.80
CA GLN A 210 1.92 -7.38 -1.94
C GLN A 210 2.14 -6.04 -2.65
N THR A 211 1.07 -5.35 -3.06
CA THR A 211 1.15 -4.03 -3.72
C THR A 211 1.99 -3.03 -2.92
N ALA A 212 1.75 -2.91 -1.62
CA ALA A 212 2.52 -2.00 -0.75
C ALA A 212 3.99 -2.44 -0.50
N SER A 213 4.31 -3.72 -0.72
CA SER A 213 5.65 -4.31 -0.52
C SER A 213 6.47 -4.50 -1.80
N GLU A 214 5.85 -4.35 -2.98
CA GLU A 214 6.51 -4.42 -4.28
C GLU A 214 6.73 -3.03 -4.89
N ASP A 215 5.81 -2.08 -4.68
CA ASP A 215 5.88 -0.71 -5.20
C ASP A 215 6.83 0.20 -4.39
N ASP A 216 7.88 0.73 -5.03
CA ASP A 216 8.91 1.55 -4.37
C ASP A 216 8.44 2.95 -3.94
N GLU A 217 7.42 3.51 -4.59
CA GLU A 217 6.81 4.78 -4.18
C GLU A 217 6.00 4.59 -2.89
N LEU A 218 5.18 3.54 -2.83
CA LEU A 218 4.42 3.20 -1.62
C LEU A 218 5.34 2.90 -0.44
N LYS A 219 6.45 2.17 -0.64
CA LYS A 219 7.47 1.95 0.41
C LYS A 219 8.01 3.27 0.96
N ALA A 220 8.45 4.18 0.09
CA ALA A 220 9.02 5.45 0.49
C ALA A 220 8.00 6.32 1.26
N ILE A 221 6.74 6.32 0.84
CA ILE A 221 5.64 7.03 1.51
C ILE A 221 5.34 6.41 2.89
N ILE A 222 5.28 5.08 2.99
CA ILE A 222 5.08 4.35 4.25
C ILE A 222 6.22 4.65 5.23
N GLU A 223 7.47 4.62 4.77
CA GLU A 223 8.63 4.99 5.59
C GLU A 223 8.59 6.46 6.04
N GLU A 224 8.19 7.39 5.17
CA GLU A 224 8.05 8.81 5.51
C GLU A 224 6.97 9.04 6.58
N VAL A 225 5.78 8.46 6.42
CA VAL A 225 4.67 8.56 7.39
C VAL A 225 5.09 7.97 8.74
N ASN A 226 5.66 6.76 8.75
CA ASN A 226 6.13 6.11 9.98
C ASN A 226 7.23 6.94 10.68
N LYS A 227 8.16 7.53 9.93
CA LYS A 227 9.23 8.39 10.45
C LYS A 227 8.68 9.68 11.05
N LYS A 228 7.73 10.35 10.39
CA LYS A 228 7.05 11.54 10.92
C LYS A 228 6.25 11.21 12.18
N LEU A 229 5.52 10.10 12.20
CA LEU A 229 4.75 9.63 13.35
C LEU A 229 5.66 9.35 14.56
N ALA A 230 6.79 8.67 14.33
CA ALA A 230 7.78 8.38 15.38
C ALA A 230 8.44 9.65 15.94
N ALA A 231 8.55 10.72 15.15
CA ALA A 231 8.97 12.04 15.64
C ALA A 231 7.87 12.68 16.51
N ALA A 232 6.64 12.78 16.00
CA ALA A 232 5.50 13.36 16.71
C ALA A 232 5.25 12.67 18.07
N LEU A 233 5.29 11.33 18.12
CA LEU A 233 5.13 10.54 19.35
C LEU A 233 6.31 10.63 20.33
N LYS A 234 7.45 11.17 19.90
CA LYS A 234 8.63 11.44 20.74
C LYS A 234 8.61 12.86 21.31
N GLU A 235 8.10 13.81 20.54
CA GLU A 235 7.95 15.21 20.92
C GLU A 235 6.74 15.41 21.84
N ASP A 236 5.63 14.72 21.57
CA ASP A 236 4.38 14.80 22.32
C ASP A 236 4.01 13.48 23.00
N SER A 237 4.20 13.43 24.32
CA SER A 237 3.89 12.25 25.13
C SER A 237 2.39 12.04 25.38
N SER A 238 1.56 13.08 25.18
CA SER A 238 0.10 12.99 25.29
C SER A 238 -0.51 12.33 24.05
N LEU A 239 0.07 12.62 22.88
CA LEU A 239 -0.34 12.13 21.57
C LEU A 239 -0.40 10.60 21.51
N LYS A 240 0.50 9.90 22.24
CA LYS A 240 0.51 8.44 22.29
C LYS A 240 -0.83 7.85 22.72
N GLN A 241 -1.48 8.39 23.75
CA GLN A 241 -2.77 7.85 24.22
C GLN A 241 -3.88 8.06 23.17
N MET A 242 -3.84 9.18 22.46
CA MET A 242 -4.77 9.45 21.36
C MET A 242 -4.54 8.54 20.16
N VAL A 243 -3.29 8.27 19.79
CA VAL A 243 -2.95 7.36 18.68
C VAL A 243 -3.38 5.92 18.98
N GLU A 244 -3.22 5.42 20.21
CA GLU A 244 -3.78 4.11 20.58
C GLU A 244 -5.33 4.12 20.56
N TYR A 245 -5.99 5.18 21.06
CA TYR A 245 -7.46 5.31 21.00
C TYR A 245 -8.01 5.31 19.57
N LEU A 246 -7.27 5.88 18.60
CA LEU A 246 -7.65 5.85 17.18
C LEU A 246 -7.52 4.44 16.57
N LYS A 247 -6.54 3.63 16.97
CA LYS A 247 -6.44 2.22 16.51
C LYS A 247 -7.62 1.37 17.00
N GLU A 248 -8.10 1.64 18.21
CA GLU A 248 -9.32 1.02 18.77
C GLU A 248 -10.64 1.56 18.14
N LEU A 249 -10.54 2.34 17.05
CA LEU A 249 -11.66 2.92 16.29
C LEU A 249 -11.72 2.52 14.81
N SER A 250 -10.77 1.71 14.31
CA SER A 250 -10.71 1.24 12.91
C SER A 250 -11.25 -0.19 12.73
#